data_AF-A0A3M2AKI7-F1
#
_entry.id   AF-A0A3M2AKI7-F1
#
_cell.length_a   1.000
_cell.length_b   1.000
_cell.length_c   1.000
_cell.angle_alpha   90.00
_cell.angle_beta   90.00
_cell.angle_gamma   90.00
#
_symmetry.space_group_name_H-M   'P 1'
#
loop_
_entity.id
_entity.type
_entity.pdbx_description
1 polymer ?
#
loop_
_entity_poly.entity_id
_entity_poly.type
_entity_poly.pdbx_seq_one_letter_code
_entity_poly.pdbx_strand_id
1 'polypeptide(L)'
;MTMSHPAQTVHDTYDICTLALEVLTPLHVGGREGALKSLDFVFDAGTVHVVDEDRFAQWLQAQGIVDLFVEEAKTGTMDLKRFIQKRPGWRQALPTWTRYTIKGGRDGMQEFRPLIRDAHDRVYLPGSAVKGALRTAILWKRLHEGTPVPLEQVEAAVERGIVKDRASGGWRWLQVANPENPGQKKPVGKERFSRWLQEAVLGNDPHHDLLRCLTVRDAYP
;
A
#
# COMPACT_ATOMS: atom_id res chain seq x y z
N MET A 1 -62.82 13.90 18.77
CA MET A 1 -62.18 12.72 18.15
C MET A 1 -60.98 13.19 17.35
N THR A 2 -59.84 13.28 18.00
CA THR A 2 -58.54 13.59 17.38
C THR A 2 -57.73 12.30 17.45
N MET A 3 -57.63 11.60 16.32
CA MET A 3 -56.81 10.40 16.22
C MET A 3 -55.34 10.81 16.16
N SER A 4 -54.64 10.63 17.27
CA SER A 4 -53.19 10.63 17.35
C SER A 4 -52.65 9.45 16.52
N HIS A 5 -51.97 9.75 15.42
CA HIS A 5 -51.08 8.78 14.77
C HIS A 5 -49.85 8.58 15.68
N PRO A 6 -49.47 7.34 16.03
CA PRO A 6 -48.22 7.10 16.72
C PRO A 6 -47.06 7.38 15.77
N ALA A 7 -46.06 8.11 16.27
CA ALA A 7 -44.81 8.36 15.56
C ALA A 7 -44.15 7.02 15.19
N GLN A 8 -43.86 6.83 13.91
CA GLN A 8 -43.08 5.70 13.43
C GLN A 8 -41.67 5.77 14.02
N THR A 9 -41.31 4.74 14.78
CA THR A 9 -39.95 4.52 15.28
C THR A 9 -39.02 4.31 14.10
N VAL A 10 -38.02 5.17 13.94
CA VAL A 10 -36.97 5.03 12.93
C VAL A 10 -36.17 3.78 13.27
N HIS A 11 -36.27 2.73 12.46
CA HIS A 11 -35.34 1.61 12.51
C HIS A 11 -33.99 2.09 11.98
N ASP A 12 -32.94 1.99 12.78
CA ASP A 12 -31.57 2.28 12.31
C ASP A 12 -31.28 1.39 11.09
N THR A 13 -30.93 2.01 9.97
CA THR A 13 -30.73 1.31 8.68
C THR A 13 -29.42 0.51 8.63
N TYR A 14 -28.60 0.54 9.69
CA TYR A 14 -27.28 -0.07 9.71
C TYR A 14 -26.86 -0.48 11.13
N ASP A 15 -26.14 -1.60 11.20
CA ASP A 15 -25.46 -2.05 12.42
C ASP A 15 -24.01 -1.52 12.44
N ILE A 16 -23.55 -1.06 13.60
CA ILE A 16 -22.16 -0.64 13.82
C ILE A 16 -21.48 -1.64 14.76
N CYS A 17 -20.28 -2.08 14.39
CA CYS A 17 -19.43 -2.90 15.23
C CYS A 17 -18.00 -2.34 15.25
N THR A 18 -17.40 -2.28 16.43
CA THR A 18 -15.98 -1.93 16.60
C THR A 18 -15.15 -3.20 16.64
N LEU A 19 -14.16 -3.28 15.75
CA LEU A 19 -13.23 -4.39 15.68
C LEU A 19 -11.90 -4.01 16.33
N ALA A 20 -11.46 -4.79 17.32
CA ALA A 20 -10.09 -4.72 17.82
C ALA A 20 -9.22 -5.72 17.04
N LEU A 21 -8.09 -5.26 16.52
CA LEU A 21 -7.14 -6.08 15.76
C LEU A 21 -5.81 -6.12 16.50
N GLU A 22 -5.24 -7.33 16.61
CA GLU A 22 -3.90 -7.56 17.14
C GLU A 22 -2.97 -8.02 16.01
N VAL A 23 -1.78 -7.42 15.96
CA VAL A 23 -0.76 -7.77 14.95
C VAL A 23 0.13 -8.89 15.50
N LEU A 24 -0.10 -10.12 15.04
CA LEU A 24 0.65 -11.30 15.48
C LEU A 24 2.00 -11.49 14.76
N THR A 25 2.16 -10.91 13.58
CA THR A 25 3.36 -11.01 12.74
C THR A 25 3.65 -9.65 12.11
N PRO A 26 4.88 -9.35 11.67
CA PRO A 26 5.19 -8.10 10.98
C PRO A 26 4.19 -7.81 9.85
N LEU A 27 3.47 -6.69 9.96
CA LEU A 27 2.45 -6.25 9.01
C LEU A 27 2.96 -5.05 8.22
N HIS A 28 2.93 -5.16 6.89
CA HIS A 28 3.27 -4.06 6.00
C HIS A 28 2.10 -3.75 5.07
N VAL A 29 1.58 -2.52 5.18
CA VAL A 29 0.65 -1.93 4.22
C VAL A 29 1.30 -0.68 3.68
N GLY A 30 1.68 -0.70 2.40
CA GLY A 30 2.37 0.40 1.74
C GLY A 30 1.42 1.53 1.31
N GLY A 31 1.90 2.77 1.39
CA GLY A 31 1.22 3.94 0.83
C GLY A 31 1.46 4.11 -0.68
N ARG A 32 0.99 5.25 -1.22
CA ARG A 32 1.24 5.62 -2.63
C ARG A 32 2.66 6.11 -2.90
N GLU A 33 3.39 6.48 -1.85
CA GLU A 33 4.72 7.11 -1.90
C GLU A 33 5.84 6.20 -2.44
N GLY A 34 5.52 4.97 -2.88
CA GLY A 34 6.48 4.11 -3.54
C GLY A 34 7.63 3.70 -2.62
N ALA A 35 8.83 3.56 -3.18
CA ALA A 35 10.03 3.30 -2.39
C ALA A 35 10.77 4.62 -2.17
N LEU A 36 11.10 4.93 -0.91
CA LEU A 36 12.01 6.00 -0.53
C LEU A 36 13.44 5.54 -0.80
N LYS A 37 14.22 6.36 -1.49
CA LYS A 37 15.59 6.09 -1.92
C LYS A 37 16.60 6.71 -0.97
N SER A 38 17.88 6.42 -1.18
CA SER A 38 19.03 6.90 -0.38
C SER A 38 19.14 8.43 -0.26
N LEU A 39 18.38 9.21 -1.04
CA LEU A 39 18.29 10.66 -0.93
C LEU A 39 17.17 11.14 0.00
N ASP A 40 16.19 10.28 0.28
CA ASP A 40 14.97 10.65 1.02
C ASP A 40 15.08 10.34 2.53
N PHE A 41 16.16 9.67 2.94
CA PHE A 41 16.37 9.28 4.32
C PHE A 41 17.85 9.18 4.72
N VAL A 42 18.08 9.16 6.04
CA VAL A 42 19.38 8.92 6.66
C VAL A 42 19.24 7.84 7.72
N PHE A 43 20.09 6.82 7.67
CA PHE A 43 20.20 5.83 8.74
C PHE A 43 21.32 6.20 9.72
N ASP A 44 20.97 6.43 10.99
CA ASP A 44 21.92 6.63 12.08
C ASP A 44 21.51 5.81 13.31
N ALA A 45 22.47 5.09 13.90
CA ALA A 45 22.31 4.36 15.16
C ALA A 45 21.02 3.51 15.31
N GLY A 46 20.64 2.76 14.27
CA GLY A 46 19.45 1.88 14.32
C GLY A 46 18.13 2.61 14.10
N THR A 47 18.16 3.84 13.62
CA THR A 47 16.99 4.65 13.29
C THR A 47 17.11 5.22 11.88
N VAL A 48 16.04 5.10 11.11
CA VAL A 48 15.87 5.77 9.82
C VAL A 48 15.19 7.12 10.06
N HIS A 49 15.83 8.19 9.63
CA HIS A 49 15.32 9.55 9.65
C HIS A 49 14.85 9.90 8.24
N VAL A 50 13.54 10.04 8.04
CA VAL A 50 12.98 10.46 6.75
C VAL A 50 13.04 11.97 6.65
N VAL A 51 13.49 12.47 5.52
CA VAL A 51 13.79 13.88 5.29
C VAL A 51 12.50 14.67 5.09
N ASP A 52 12.42 15.83 5.74
CA ASP A 52 11.50 16.91 5.38
C ASP A 52 12.22 17.77 4.33
N GLU A 53 11.79 17.71 3.07
CA GLU A 53 12.46 18.34 1.94
C GLU A 53 12.60 19.86 2.12
N ASP A 54 11.55 20.52 2.62
CA ASP A 54 11.53 21.96 2.82
C ASP A 54 12.50 22.39 3.93
N ARG A 55 12.46 21.71 5.08
CA ARG A 55 13.38 22.00 6.19
C ARG A 55 14.82 21.65 5.83
N PHE A 56 15.03 20.58 5.07
CA PHE A 56 16.35 20.20 4.62
C PHE A 56 16.93 21.23 3.62
N ALA A 57 16.12 21.72 2.69
CA ALA A 57 16.51 22.80 1.77
C ALA A 57 16.89 24.09 2.53
N GLN A 58 16.11 24.47 3.54
CA GLN A 58 16.43 25.61 4.41
C GLN A 58 17.75 25.40 5.17
N TRP A 59 18.00 24.19 5.65
CA TRP A 59 19.27 23.85 6.30
C TRP A 59 20.45 23.94 5.33
N LEU A 60 20.32 23.40 4.10
CA LEU A 60 21.36 23.53 3.06
C LEU A 60 21.66 25.00 2.73
N GLN A 61 20.62 25.83 2.65
CA GLN A 61 20.73 27.26 2.39
C GLN A 61 21.48 27.98 3.53
N ALA A 62 21.12 27.70 4.79
CA ALA A 62 21.79 28.28 5.95
C ALA A 62 23.28 27.89 6.05
N GLN A 63 23.64 26.72 5.52
CA GLN A 63 25.03 26.26 5.44
C GLN A 63 25.76 26.75 4.19
N GLY A 64 25.06 27.36 3.22
CA GLY A 64 25.66 27.81 1.94
C GLY A 64 26.12 26.67 1.03
N ILE A 65 25.49 25.49 1.10
CA ILE A 65 25.93 24.27 0.39
C ILE A 65 24.90 23.72 -0.61
N VAL A 66 23.91 24.53 -1.00
CA VAL A 66 22.86 24.14 -1.95
C VAL A 66 23.45 23.69 -3.29
N ASP A 67 24.33 24.49 -3.89
CA ASP A 67 24.92 24.17 -5.20
C ASP A 67 25.71 22.88 -5.16
N LEU A 68 26.48 22.67 -4.08
CA LEU A 68 27.26 21.44 -3.88
C LEU A 68 26.35 20.21 -3.72
N PHE A 69 25.22 20.34 -3.05
CA PHE A 69 24.23 19.26 -2.95
C PHE A 69 23.66 18.91 -4.33
N VAL A 70 23.26 19.92 -5.12
CA VAL A 70 22.69 19.73 -6.45
C VAL A 70 23.68 19.05 -7.40
N GLU A 71 24.95 19.47 -7.38
CA GLU A 71 26.00 18.86 -8.22
C GLU A 71 26.26 17.40 -7.85
N GLU A 72 26.35 17.06 -6.57
CA GLU A 72 26.49 15.65 -6.16
C GLU A 72 25.23 14.82 -6.51
N ALA A 73 24.02 15.39 -6.35
CA ALA A 73 22.76 14.69 -6.61
C ALA A 73 22.56 14.35 -8.09
N LYS A 74 23.03 15.20 -9.01
CA LYS A 74 22.97 14.97 -10.47
C LYS A 74 23.66 13.68 -10.91
N THR A 75 24.62 13.18 -10.14
CA THR A 75 25.33 11.93 -10.45
C THR A 75 24.44 10.68 -10.34
N GLY A 76 23.27 10.79 -9.70
CA GLY A 76 22.28 9.70 -9.56
C GLY A 76 22.71 8.55 -8.64
N THR A 77 23.91 8.60 -8.06
CA THR A 77 24.49 7.57 -7.17
C THR A 77 24.69 8.07 -5.75
N MET A 78 24.16 9.26 -5.46
CA MET A 78 24.36 9.94 -4.19
C MET A 78 23.61 9.23 -3.05
N ASP A 79 24.29 9.15 -1.91
CA ASP A 79 23.74 8.70 -0.64
C ASP A 79 23.73 9.90 0.31
N LEU A 80 22.55 10.25 0.83
CA LEU A 80 22.40 11.47 1.63
C LEU A 80 23.23 11.43 2.90
N LYS A 81 23.30 10.28 3.57
CA LYS A 81 24.13 10.09 4.76
C LYS A 81 25.59 10.38 4.45
N ARG A 82 26.12 9.83 3.34
CA ARG A 82 27.50 10.07 2.89
C ARG A 82 27.77 11.52 2.56
N PHE A 83 26.77 12.24 2.05
CA PHE A 83 26.88 13.67 1.84
C PHE A 83 26.98 14.39 3.19
N ILE A 84 25.96 14.32 4.04
CA ILE A 84 25.89 15.14 5.25
C ILE A 84 26.98 14.80 6.27
N GLN A 85 27.44 13.53 6.34
CA GLN A 85 28.45 13.12 7.32
C GLN A 85 29.80 13.82 7.16
N LYS A 86 30.07 14.40 5.97
CA LYS A 86 31.26 15.22 5.71
C LYS A 86 31.22 16.55 6.49
N ARG A 87 30.06 16.93 7.05
CA ARG A 87 29.86 18.23 7.70
C ARG A 87 29.93 18.08 9.23
N PRO A 88 30.60 19.02 9.92
CA PRO A 88 30.63 19.02 11.37
C PRO A 88 29.22 19.23 11.94
N GLY A 89 28.89 18.55 13.03
CA GLY A 89 27.60 18.73 13.70
C GLY A 89 26.39 18.11 13.01
N TRP A 90 26.57 17.29 11.96
CA TRP A 90 25.45 16.76 11.17
C TRP A 90 24.43 15.95 11.99
N ARG A 91 24.89 15.21 13.02
CA ARG A 91 24.01 14.44 13.91
C ARG A 91 23.12 15.35 14.75
N GLN A 92 23.65 16.48 15.19
CA GLN A 92 22.90 17.49 15.95
C GLN A 92 21.88 18.21 15.07
N ALA A 93 22.19 18.37 13.77
CA ALA A 93 21.26 18.95 12.80
C ALA A 93 20.17 17.96 12.35
N LEU A 94 20.43 16.65 12.39
CA LEU A 94 19.53 15.60 11.90
C LEU A 94 18.05 15.78 12.36
N PRO A 95 17.74 16.06 13.64
CA PRO A 95 16.36 16.26 14.07
C PRO A 95 15.68 17.51 13.50
N THR A 96 16.42 18.53 13.08
CA THR A 96 15.83 19.82 12.65
C THR A 96 15.15 19.73 11.28
N TRP A 97 15.55 18.76 10.47
CA TRP A 97 15.02 18.51 9.12
C TRP A 97 14.51 17.07 8.94
N THR A 98 14.37 16.32 10.03
CA THR A 98 13.67 15.02 10.02
C THR A 98 12.16 15.24 10.04
N ARG A 99 11.43 14.69 9.07
CA ARG A 99 9.96 14.67 9.06
C ARG A 99 9.41 13.69 10.10
N TYR A 100 9.91 12.45 10.06
CA TYR A 100 9.60 11.41 11.03
C TYR A 100 10.71 10.36 11.09
N THR A 101 10.69 9.54 12.16
CA THR A 101 11.67 8.48 12.37
C THR A 101 11.04 7.09 12.34
N ILE A 102 11.80 6.09 11.90
CA ILE A 102 11.45 4.67 11.97
C ILE A 102 12.55 3.93 12.72
N LYS A 103 12.20 3.20 13.77
CA LYS A 103 13.14 2.34 14.48
C LYS A 103 13.47 1.11 13.63
N GLY A 104 14.74 0.74 13.59
CA GLY A 104 15.27 -0.36 12.79
C GLY A 104 15.95 0.13 11.50
N GLY A 105 16.10 -0.80 10.55
CA GLY A 105 16.90 -0.58 9.34
C GLY A 105 18.35 -1.05 9.50
N ARG A 106 19.16 -0.80 8.47
CA ARG A 106 20.58 -1.15 8.42
C ARG A 106 21.36 -0.10 7.66
N ASP A 107 22.66 -0.02 7.95
CA ASP A 107 23.54 0.86 7.20
C ASP A 107 23.66 0.41 5.74
N GLY A 108 23.81 1.36 4.83
CA GLY A 108 23.89 1.11 3.38
C GLY A 108 22.56 0.70 2.71
N MET A 109 21.41 0.84 3.37
CA MET A 109 20.09 0.73 2.71
C MET A 109 20.02 1.70 1.53
N GLN A 110 19.68 1.19 0.36
CA GLN A 110 19.53 1.99 -0.87
C GLN A 110 18.10 2.48 -1.05
N GLU A 111 17.13 1.70 -0.58
CA GLU A 111 15.72 2.06 -0.60
C GLU A 111 14.94 1.28 0.48
N PHE A 112 13.77 1.80 0.85
CA PHE A 112 12.75 1.04 1.58
C PHE A 112 11.35 1.54 1.25
N ARG A 113 10.35 0.71 1.55
CA ARG A 113 8.93 1.06 1.35
C ARG A 113 8.33 1.47 2.70
N PRO A 114 7.90 2.73 2.88
CA PRO A 114 7.27 3.15 4.12
C PRO A 114 5.90 2.50 4.30
N LEU A 115 5.48 2.36 5.56
CA LEU A 115 4.09 2.06 5.90
C LEU A 115 3.21 3.23 5.49
N ILE A 116 1.95 2.96 5.14
CA ILE A 116 0.97 4.00 4.87
C ILE A 116 0.75 4.89 6.10
N ARG A 117 0.66 6.20 5.87
CA ARG A 117 0.49 7.21 6.90
C ARG A 117 -0.63 8.18 6.55
N ASP A 118 -1.22 8.78 7.58
CA ASP A 118 -2.18 9.88 7.42
C ASP A 118 -1.47 11.22 7.15
N ALA A 119 -2.24 12.30 7.03
CA ALA A 119 -1.70 13.64 6.81
C ALA A 119 -0.83 14.18 7.98
N HIS A 120 -0.84 13.51 9.13
CA HIS A 120 -0.05 13.84 10.31
C HIS A 120 1.11 12.86 10.54
N ASP A 121 1.52 12.13 9.50
CA ASP A 121 2.58 11.11 9.53
C ASP A 121 2.33 9.95 10.50
N ARG A 122 1.08 9.70 10.90
CA ARG A 122 0.73 8.57 11.77
C ARG A 122 0.46 7.33 10.93
N VAL A 123 1.11 6.22 11.28
CA VAL A 123 0.85 4.92 10.65
C VAL A 123 -0.56 4.46 11.04
N TYR A 124 -1.33 4.04 10.06
CA TYR A 124 -2.67 3.47 10.27
C TYR A 124 -2.89 2.23 9.40
N LEU A 125 -3.91 1.45 9.74
CA LEU A 125 -4.38 0.37 8.89
C LEU A 125 -5.59 0.86 8.09
N PRO A 126 -5.50 0.93 6.74
CA PRO A 126 -6.61 1.36 5.92
C PRO A 126 -7.76 0.36 5.98
N GLY A 127 -8.98 0.87 6.09
CA GLY A 127 -10.23 0.14 5.97
C GLY A 127 -10.36 -0.54 4.62
N SER A 128 -9.75 0.01 3.56
CA SER A 128 -9.64 -0.68 2.25
C SER A 128 -8.80 -1.97 2.33
N ALA A 129 -7.72 -1.99 3.11
CA ALA A 129 -6.90 -3.18 3.33
C ALA A 129 -7.65 -4.24 4.14
N VAL A 130 -8.32 -3.82 5.23
CA VAL A 130 -9.17 -4.70 6.05
C VAL A 130 -10.34 -5.26 5.23
N LYS A 131 -11.05 -4.40 4.50
CA LYS A 131 -12.15 -4.77 3.61
C LYS A 131 -11.69 -5.72 2.51
N GLY A 132 -10.48 -5.51 1.97
CA GLY A 132 -9.84 -6.43 1.02
C GLY A 132 -9.60 -7.82 1.61
N ALA A 133 -9.10 -7.91 2.85
CA ALA A 133 -8.91 -9.19 3.53
C ALA A 133 -10.25 -9.91 3.78
N LEU A 134 -11.28 -9.19 4.26
CA LEU A 134 -12.63 -9.73 4.44
C LEU A 134 -13.24 -10.17 3.11
N ARG A 135 -13.02 -9.42 2.02
CA ARG A 135 -13.47 -9.78 0.67
C ARG A 135 -12.91 -11.11 0.23
N THR A 136 -11.61 -11.33 0.42
CA THR A 136 -10.98 -12.60 0.08
C THR A 136 -11.52 -13.75 0.93
N ALA A 137 -11.74 -13.54 2.23
CA ALA A 137 -12.29 -14.57 3.11
C ALA A 137 -13.74 -14.95 2.73
N ILE A 138 -14.59 -13.97 2.44
CA ILE A 138 -15.99 -14.20 2.00
C ILE A 138 -16.02 -14.88 0.63
N LEU A 139 -15.19 -14.42 -0.31
CA LEU A 139 -15.06 -15.05 -1.63
C LEU A 139 -14.68 -16.52 -1.49
N TRP A 140 -13.66 -16.82 -0.68
CA TRP A 140 -13.22 -18.19 -0.43
C TRP A 140 -14.33 -19.05 0.17
N LYS A 141 -15.01 -18.54 1.21
CA LYS A 141 -16.13 -19.24 1.86
C LYS A 141 -17.24 -19.58 0.85
N ARG A 142 -17.66 -18.62 0.04
CA ARG A 142 -18.70 -18.80 -0.98
C ARG A 142 -18.33 -19.85 -2.03
N LEU A 143 -17.09 -19.83 -2.49
CA LEU A 143 -16.57 -20.84 -3.42
C LEU A 143 -16.57 -22.24 -2.80
N HIS A 144 -16.23 -22.34 -1.51
CA HIS A 144 -16.17 -23.63 -0.81
C HIS A 144 -17.56 -24.19 -0.47
N GLU A 145 -18.53 -23.32 -0.17
CA GLU A 145 -19.91 -23.69 0.14
C GLU A 145 -20.76 -24.00 -1.12
N GLY A 146 -20.14 -24.08 -2.29
CA GLY A 146 -20.80 -24.55 -3.51
C GLY A 146 -21.56 -23.47 -4.28
N THR A 147 -21.17 -22.20 -4.15
CA THR A 147 -21.67 -21.16 -5.08
C THR A 147 -21.34 -21.61 -6.50
N PRO A 148 -22.33 -21.77 -7.41
CA PRO A 148 -22.09 -22.30 -8.74
C PRO A 148 -21.37 -21.24 -9.58
N VAL A 149 -20.05 -21.23 -9.48
CA VAL A 149 -19.21 -20.62 -10.48
C VAL A 149 -19.07 -21.67 -11.58
N PRO A 150 -19.36 -21.35 -12.86
CA PRO A 150 -19.23 -22.32 -13.93
C PRO A 150 -17.77 -22.77 -14.04
N LEU A 151 -17.46 -23.98 -13.53
CA LEU A 151 -16.10 -24.54 -13.49
C LEU A 151 -15.45 -24.53 -14.87
N GLU A 152 -16.24 -24.81 -15.93
CA GLU A 152 -15.79 -24.72 -17.32
C GLU A 152 -15.32 -23.30 -17.71
N GLN A 153 -15.96 -22.25 -17.20
CA GLN A 153 -15.54 -20.87 -17.43
C GLN A 153 -14.28 -20.51 -16.62
N VAL A 154 -14.14 -21.07 -15.41
CA VAL A 154 -12.93 -20.95 -14.59
C VAL A 154 -11.76 -21.59 -15.32
N GLU A 155 -11.91 -22.85 -15.73
CA GLU A 155 -10.91 -23.64 -16.46
C GLU A 155 -10.53 -22.95 -17.76
N ALA A 156 -11.51 -22.57 -18.60
CA ALA A 156 -11.24 -21.86 -19.84
C ALA A 156 -10.56 -20.49 -19.63
N ALA A 157 -10.84 -19.78 -18.53
CA ALA A 157 -10.16 -18.52 -18.21
C ALA A 157 -8.72 -18.72 -17.72
N VAL A 158 -8.48 -19.79 -16.95
CA VAL A 158 -7.16 -20.20 -16.47
C VAL A 158 -6.30 -20.70 -17.64
N GLU A 159 -6.83 -21.59 -18.49
CA GLU A 159 -6.14 -22.12 -19.68
C GLU A 159 -5.76 -21.03 -20.68
N ARG A 160 -6.64 -20.04 -20.91
CA ARG A 160 -6.33 -18.89 -21.77
C ARG A 160 -5.27 -17.95 -21.16
N GLY A 161 -5.10 -17.98 -19.84
CA GLY A 161 -4.23 -17.09 -19.09
C GLY A 161 -2.88 -17.68 -18.70
N ILE A 162 -2.70 -19.00 -18.75
CA ILE A 162 -1.49 -19.69 -18.30
C ILE A 162 -0.79 -20.33 -19.50
N VAL A 163 0.53 -20.14 -19.58
CA VAL A 163 1.41 -20.78 -20.57
C VAL A 163 2.40 -21.72 -19.90
N LYS A 164 2.73 -22.81 -20.59
CA LYS A 164 3.77 -23.74 -20.16
C LYS A 164 5.14 -23.10 -20.37
N ASP A 165 5.92 -23.01 -19.30
CA ASP A 165 7.27 -22.51 -19.32
C ASP A 165 8.20 -23.54 -19.96
N ARG A 166 8.76 -23.19 -21.12
CA ARG A 166 9.69 -24.06 -21.85
C ARG A 166 11.01 -24.28 -21.13
N ALA A 167 11.40 -23.41 -20.19
CA ALA A 167 12.68 -23.50 -19.48
C ALA A 167 12.57 -24.28 -18.16
N SER A 168 11.49 -24.11 -17.39
CA SER A 168 11.30 -24.79 -16.10
C SER A 168 10.36 -26.00 -16.16
N GLY A 169 9.64 -26.20 -17.27
CA GLY A 169 8.59 -27.21 -17.38
C GLY A 169 7.31 -26.90 -16.58
N GLY A 170 7.31 -25.84 -15.76
CA GLY A 170 6.19 -25.41 -14.92
C GLY A 170 5.15 -24.55 -15.65
N TRP A 171 4.03 -24.28 -15.00
CA TRP A 171 2.98 -23.40 -15.51
C TRP A 171 3.17 -21.98 -14.98
N ARG A 172 3.05 -20.97 -15.84
CA ARG A 172 3.10 -19.55 -15.45
C ARG A 172 2.01 -18.74 -16.14
N TRP A 173 1.55 -17.66 -15.52
CA TRP A 173 0.67 -16.70 -16.21
C TRP A 173 1.38 -16.12 -17.44
N LEU A 174 0.66 -16.01 -18.56
CA LEU A 174 1.11 -15.32 -19.76
C LEU A 174 1.56 -13.92 -19.38
N GLN A 175 2.72 -13.45 -19.84
CA GLN A 175 3.22 -12.11 -19.51
C GLN A 175 3.26 -11.22 -20.75
N VAL A 176 2.78 -9.98 -20.62
CA VAL A 176 2.92 -8.94 -21.64
C VAL A 176 3.75 -7.78 -21.11
N ALA A 177 4.40 -7.05 -22.00
CA ALA A 177 5.08 -5.81 -21.65
C ALA A 177 4.07 -4.81 -21.06
N ASN A 178 4.44 -4.17 -19.96
CA ASN A 178 3.67 -3.08 -19.38
C ASN A 178 3.73 -1.89 -20.34
N PRO A 179 2.61 -1.38 -20.86
CA PRO A 179 2.61 -0.28 -21.83
C PRO A 179 3.22 1.02 -21.28
N GLU A 180 3.17 1.23 -19.96
CA GLU A 180 3.77 2.40 -19.30
C GLU A 180 5.26 2.22 -18.96
N ASN A 181 5.74 0.98 -18.92
CA ASN A 181 7.14 0.68 -18.64
C ASN A 181 7.55 -0.62 -19.37
N PRO A 182 8.03 -0.54 -20.62
CA PRO A 182 8.26 -1.71 -21.48
C PRO A 182 9.25 -2.74 -20.93
N GLY A 183 10.13 -2.34 -20.00
CA GLY A 183 11.07 -3.22 -19.30
C GLY A 183 10.41 -4.10 -18.23
N GLN A 184 9.18 -3.77 -17.82
CA GLN A 184 8.41 -4.52 -16.84
C GLN A 184 7.39 -5.41 -17.53
N LYS A 185 7.42 -6.72 -17.27
CA LYS A 185 6.41 -7.66 -17.77
C LYS A 185 5.33 -7.87 -16.71
N LYS A 186 4.06 -7.76 -17.09
CA LYS A 186 2.89 -8.01 -16.21
C LYS A 186 2.15 -9.27 -16.66
N PRO A 187 1.65 -10.11 -15.73
CA PRO A 187 0.86 -11.27 -16.07
C PRO A 187 -0.49 -10.85 -16.68
N VAL A 188 -0.72 -11.22 -17.93
CA VAL A 188 -2.02 -11.21 -18.59
C VAL A 188 -2.94 -12.23 -17.91
N GLY A 189 -4.20 -11.86 -17.74
CA GLY A 189 -5.22 -12.81 -17.32
C GLY A 189 -5.41 -12.91 -15.81
N LYS A 190 -4.37 -12.79 -14.97
CA LYS A 190 -4.53 -12.90 -13.50
C LYS A 190 -5.49 -11.84 -12.94
N GLU A 191 -5.34 -10.58 -13.34
CA GLU A 191 -6.23 -9.50 -12.89
C GLU A 191 -7.63 -9.63 -13.47
N ARG A 192 -7.74 -10.01 -14.75
CA ARG A 192 -9.03 -10.22 -15.42
C ARG A 192 -9.80 -11.39 -14.82
N PHE A 193 -9.11 -12.49 -14.52
CA PHE A 193 -9.65 -13.68 -13.87
C PHE A 193 -10.07 -13.37 -12.43
N SER A 194 -9.20 -12.71 -11.65
CA SER A 194 -9.53 -12.28 -10.28
C SER A 194 -10.77 -11.38 -10.27
N ARG A 195 -10.85 -10.42 -11.19
CA ARG A 195 -12.00 -9.54 -11.33
C ARG A 195 -13.26 -10.30 -11.73
N TRP A 196 -13.19 -11.14 -12.76
CA TRP A 196 -14.32 -11.97 -13.19
C TRP A 196 -14.83 -12.89 -12.06
N LEU A 197 -13.92 -13.53 -11.32
CA LEU A 197 -14.28 -14.42 -10.22
C LEU A 197 -14.96 -13.64 -9.08
N GLN A 198 -14.46 -12.44 -8.77
CA GLN A 198 -15.10 -11.55 -7.81
C GLN A 198 -16.48 -11.11 -8.30
N GLU A 199 -16.62 -10.74 -9.57
CA GLU A 199 -17.90 -10.34 -10.16
C GLU A 199 -18.93 -11.49 -10.13
N ALA A 200 -18.49 -12.71 -10.44
CA ALA A 200 -19.34 -13.90 -10.46
C ALA A 200 -19.86 -14.30 -9.07
N VAL A 201 -19.06 -14.08 -8.01
CA VAL A 201 -19.41 -14.53 -6.64
C VAL A 201 -19.98 -13.40 -5.78
N LEU A 202 -19.46 -12.19 -5.94
CA LEU A 202 -19.78 -11.06 -5.05
C LEU A 202 -20.75 -10.08 -5.70
N GLY A 203 -20.96 -10.12 -7.02
CA GLY A 203 -21.80 -9.19 -7.77
C GLY A 203 -21.04 -8.47 -8.87
N ASN A 204 -21.68 -8.32 -10.03
CA ASN A 204 -21.09 -7.87 -11.29
C ASN A 204 -20.99 -6.34 -11.43
N ASP A 205 -21.54 -5.58 -10.49
CA ASP A 205 -21.42 -4.13 -10.48
C ASP A 205 -21.36 -3.57 -9.04
N PRO A 206 -20.90 -2.31 -8.85
CA PRO A 206 -20.77 -1.73 -7.54
C PRO A 206 -22.08 -1.64 -6.74
N HIS A 207 -23.24 -1.66 -7.39
CA HIS A 207 -24.58 -1.61 -6.78
C HIS A 207 -25.06 -2.97 -6.28
N HIS A 208 -24.61 -4.06 -6.91
CA HIS A 208 -24.93 -5.43 -6.53
C HIS A 208 -23.78 -6.16 -5.82
N ASP A 209 -22.66 -5.49 -5.57
CA ASP A 209 -21.56 -6.05 -4.78
C ASP A 209 -21.99 -6.27 -3.31
N LEU A 210 -21.94 -7.51 -2.83
CA LEU A 210 -22.29 -7.90 -1.46
C LEU A 210 -21.54 -7.08 -0.40
N LEU A 211 -20.33 -6.60 -0.71
CA LEU A 211 -19.54 -5.77 0.19
C LEU A 211 -19.87 -4.28 0.09
N ARG A 212 -20.84 -3.87 -0.74
CA ARG A 212 -21.42 -2.52 -0.69
C ARG A 212 -22.13 -2.27 0.64
N CYS A 213 -22.72 -3.31 1.23
CA CYS A 213 -23.35 -3.25 2.55
C CYS A 213 -22.34 -3.14 3.71
N LEU A 214 -21.05 -3.38 3.45
CA LEU A 214 -20.00 -3.28 4.45
C LEU A 214 -19.15 -2.03 4.23
N THR A 215 -19.22 -1.09 5.17
CA THR A 215 -18.29 0.04 5.21
C THR A 215 -17.28 -0.19 6.31
N VAL A 216 -15.99 -0.19 5.95
CA VAL A 216 -14.89 -0.27 6.92
C VAL A 216 -14.25 1.11 6.96
N ARG A 217 -14.24 1.73 8.13
CA ARG A 217 -13.56 3.00 8.35
C ARG A 217 -12.15 2.72 8.85
N ASP A 218 -11.23 3.61 8.49
CA ASP A 218 -9.87 3.60 9.00
C ASP A 218 -9.90 3.80 10.52
N ALA A 219 -8.87 3.31 11.21
CA ALA A 219 -8.65 3.62 12.61
C ALA A 219 -8.28 5.11 12.73
N TYR A 220 -9.29 5.97 12.91
CA TYR A 220 -9.09 7.34 13.38
C TYR A 220 -9.01 7.31 14.92
N PRO A 221 -7.97 7.91 15.53
CA PRO A 221 -8.09 8.35 16.92
C PRO A 221 -9.15 9.44 17.08
#